data_AF-A0A962VLL2-F1
#
_entry.id   AF-A0A962VLL2-F1
#
_cell.length_a   1.000
_cell.length_b   1.000
_cell.length_c   1.000
_cell.angle_alpha   90.00
_cell.angle_beta   90.00
_cell.angle_gamma   90.00
#
_symmetry.space_group_name_H-M   'P 1'
#
loop_
_entity.id
_entity.type
_entity.pdbx_description
1 polymer ?
#
loop_
_entity_poly.entity_id
_entity_poly.type
_entity_poly.pdbx_seq_one_letter_code
_entity_poly.pdbx_strand_id
1 'polypeptide(L)'
;MQRSAELTEGAGTAVTAESLYLVNLLLAPGLGFLLLVWMWWRSRDQAPPLAASHLSQTISGSIWAGILLVVANALILLLGGYRGPHVWVVVITYFTFCHSMLVMFGAYGLSKAMAGQCWRYPLIGRPLPAGCGEG
;
A
#
# COMPACT_ATOMS: atom_id res chain seq x y z
N MET A 1 -18.16 -13.35 21.60
CA MET A 1 -18.45 -11.90 21.67
C MET A 1 -17.21 -11.05 21.88
N GLN A 2 -16.27 -11.39 22.79
CA GLN A 2 -15.05 -10.61 23.01
C GLN A 2 -14.14 -10.47 21.76
N ARG A 3 -13.96 -11.56 20.98
CA ARG A 3 -13.20 -11.53 19.72
C ARG A 3 -13.82 -10.62 18.63
N SER A 4 -15.13 -10.39 18.68
CA SER A 4 -15.84 -9.52 17.74
C SER A 4 -15.62 -8.04 18.06
N ALA A 5 -15.51 -7.68 19.35
CA ALA A 5 -15.26 -6.32 19.82
C ALA A 5 -13.78 -5.91 19.61
N GLU A 6 -12.85 -6.85 19.78
CA GLU A 6 -11.42 -6.65 19.55
C GLU A 6 -11.07 -6.49 18.05
N LEU A 7 -11.78 -7.20 17.15
CA LEU A 7 -11.61 -7.05 15.69
C LEU A 7 -12.24 -5.76 15.13
N THR A 8 -13.19 -5.14 15.84
CA THR A 8 -13.67 -3.78 15.50
C THR A 8 -12.70 -2.70 15.96
N GLU A 9 -11.83 -3.00 16.90
CA GLU A 9 -10.86 -2.05 17.42
C GLU A 9 -9.79 -1.75 16.37
N GLY A 10 -9.76 -0.50 15.89
CA GLY A 10 -8.84 -0.09 14.83
C GLY A 10 -9.29 -0.42 13.40
N ALA A 11 -10.48 -0.98 13.19
CA ALA A 11 -11.01 -1.22 11.84
C ALA A 11 -11.14 0.08 11.02
N GLY A 12 -11.59 1.17 11.67
CA GLY A 12 -11.63 2.50 11.05
C GLY A 12 -10.24 2.95 10.58
N THR A 13 -9.22 2.81 11.43
CA THR A 13 -7.83 3.15 11.10
C THR A 13 -7.27 2.27 9.98
N ALA A 14 -7.59 0.98 9.97
CA ALA A 14 -7.20 0.06 8.90
C ALA A 14 -7.81 0.47 7.55
N VAL A 15 -9.11 0.77 7.53
CA VAL A 15 -9.82 1.25 6.33
C VAL A 15 -9.25 2.59 5.87
N THR A 16 -9.01 3.53 6.77
CA THR A 16 -8.37 4.82 6.43
C THR A 16 -6.96 4.61 5.86
N ALA A 17 -6.16 3.68 6.40
CA ALA A 17 -4.82 3.40 5.89
C ALA A 17 -4.87 2.88 4.45
N GLU A 18 -5.67 1.85 4.18
CA GLU A 18 -5.82 1.28 2.83
C GLU A 18 -6.41 2.31 1.85
N SER A 19 -7.33 3.16 2.32
CA SER A 19 -7.90 4.25 1.51
C SER A 19 -6.85 5.30 1.15
N LEU A 20 -6.03 5.74 2.11
CA LEU A 20 -4.95 6.69 1.85
C LEU A 20 -3.87 6.10 0.93
N TYR A 21 -3.63 4.79 1.00
CA TYR A 21 -2.76 4.09 0.05
C TYR A 21 -3.33 4.15 -1.37
N LEU A 22 -4.62 3.82 -1.56
CA LEU A 22 -5.26 3.92 -2.86
C LEU A 22 -5.31 5.37 -3.38
N VAL A 23 -5.58 6.35 -2.51
CA VAL A 23 -5.50 7.78 -2.86
C VAL A 23 -4.09 8.16 -3.30
N ASN A 24 -3.05 7.67 -2.63
CA ASN A 24 -1.66 7.89 -3.02
C ASN A 24 -1.34 7.29 -4.40
N LEU A 25 -1.94 6.15 -4.76
CA LEU A 25 -1.72 5.52 -6.05
C LEU A 25 -2.52 6.18 -7.18
N LEU A 26 -3.77 6.60 -6.92
CA LEU A 26 -4.73 6.93 -7.97
C LEU A 26 -5.01 8.43 -8.13
N LEU A 27 -5.00 9.20 -7.04
CA LEU A 27 -5.56 10.57 -7.03
C LEU A 27 -4.56 11.65 -6.64
N ALA A 28 -3.86 11.44 -5.51
CA ALA A 28 -3.01 12.45 -4.91
C ALA A 28 -1.67 11.82 -4.47
N PRO A 29 -0.81 11.45 -5.44
CA PRO A 29 0.48 10.86 -5.14
C PRO A 29 1.34 11.80 -4.31
N GLY A 30 2.10 11.23 -3.37
CA GLY A 30 2.90 11.97 -2.40
C GLY A 30 2.06 12.47 -1.22
N LEU A 31 0.94 13.17 -1.44
CA LEU A 31 0.07 13.64 -0.37
C LEU A 31 -0.56 12.49 0.43
N GLY A 32 -1.12 11.48 -0.26
CA GLY A 32 -1.66 10.30 0.40
C GLY A 32 -0.61 9.56 1.24
N PHE A 33 0.63 9.47 0.73
CA PHE A 33 1.75 8.88 1.46
C PHE A 33 2.19 9.72 2.66
N LEU A 34 2.25 11.04 2.55
CA LEU A 34 2.59 11.93 3.66
C LEU A 34 1.57 11.79 4.81
N LEU A 35 0.28 11.72 4.48
CA LEU A 35 -0.78 11.48 5.47
C LEU A 35 -0.65 10.08 6.10
N LEU A 36 -0.31 9.06 5.32
CA LEU A 36 -0.02 7.72 5.85
C LEU A 36 1.16 7.71 6.83
N VAL A 37 2.27 8.35 6.48
CA VAL A 37 3.46 8.44 7.34
C VAL A 37 3.14 9.22 8.62
N TRP A 38 2.41 10.32 8.51
CA TRP A 38 1.95 11.08 9.67
C TRP A 38 1.06 10.22 10.59
N MET A 39 0.10 9.49 10.02
CA MET A 39 -0.75 8.58 10.78
C MET A 39 0.04 7.43 11.41
N TRP A 40 1.03 6.90 10.70
CA TRP A 40 1.94 5.88 11.23
C TRP A 40 2.75 6.40 12.42
N TRP A 41 3.35 7.59 12.33
CA TRP A 41 4.07 8.17 13.47
C TRP A 41 3.18 8.40 14.69
N ARG A 42 1.93 8.81 14.48
CA ARG A 42 0.99 9.08 15.58
C ARG A 42 0.47 7.80 16.24
N SER A 43 0.33 6.72 15.49
CA SER A 43 -0.37 5.51 15.95
C SER A 43 0.54 4.30 16.19
N ARG A 44 1.82 4.34 15.81
CA ARG A 44 2.73 3.17 15.82
C ARG A 44 2.84 2.43 17.16
N ASP A 45 2.73 3.14 18.28
CA ASP A 45 2.99 2.58 19.61
C ASP A 45 1.70 2.10 20.31
N GLN A 46 0.52 2.44 19.78
CA GLN A 46 -0.79 2.20 20.40
C GLN A 46 -1.80 1.53 19.46
N ALA A 47 -1.43 1.25 18.21
CA ALA A 47 -2.35 0.69 17.23
C ALA A 47 -2.74 -0.75 17.59
N PRO A 48 -4.06 -1.08 17.63
CA PRO A 48 -4.52 -2.46 17.72
C PRO A 48 -3.93 -3.32 16.60
N PRO A 49 -3.78 -4.65 16.80
CA PRO A 49 -3.12 -5.53 15.85
C PRO A 49 -3.65 -5.39 14.41
N LEU A 50 -4.97 -5.28 14.22
CA LEU A 50 -5.60 -5.10 12.91
C LEU A 50 -5.13 -3.81 12.22
N ALA A 51 -5.19 -2.68 12.92
CA ALA A 51 -4.73 -1.39 12.40
C ALA A 51 -3.23 -1.41 12.11
N ALA A 52 -2.43 -1.97 13.02
CA ALA A 52 -0.99 -2.09 12.85
C ALA A 52 -0.61 -2.94 11.62
N SER A 53 -1.34 -4.04 11.38
CA SER A 53 -1.20 -4.87 10.19
C SER A 53 -1.36 -4.04 8.93
N HIS A 54 -2.53 -3.44 8.71
CA HIS A 54 -2.81 -2.67 7.50
C HIS A 54 -1.90 -1.46 7.33
N LEU A 55 -1.59 -0.75 8.40
CA LEU A 55 -0.68 0.40 8.37
C LEU A 55 0.75 0.02 7.94
N SER A 56 1.24 -1.14 8.41
CA SER A 56 2.55 -1.65 7.98
C SER A 56 2.56 -2.08 6.51
N GLN A 57 1.46 -2.66 6.03
CA GLN A 57 1.31 -3.08 4.64
C GLN A 57 1.25 -1.88 3.70
N THR A 58 0.45 -0.87 4.00
CA THR A 58 0.28 0.32 3.14
C THR A 58 1.54 1.17 3.06
N ILE A 59 2.31 1.29 4.15
CA ILE A 59 3.64 1.92 4.11
C ILE A 59 4.58 1.13 3.20
N SER A 60 4.63 -0.20 3.34
CA SER A 60 5.47 -1.05 2.48
C SER A 60 5.05 -0.94 1.01
N GLY A 61 3.74 -1.02 0.73
CA GLY A 61 3.19 -0.87 -0.60
C GLY A 61 3.54 0.49 -1.23
N SER A 62 3.47 1.56 -0.44
CA SER A 62 3.83 2.91 -0.91
C SER A 62 5.32 3.04 -1.23
N ILE A 63 6.19 2.39 -0.45
CA ILE A 63 7.63 2.33 -0.75
C ILE A 63 7.87 1.59 -2.08
N TRP A 64 7.20 0.46 -2.29
CA TRP A 64 7.29 -0.27 -3.57
C TRP A 64 6.74 0.52 -4.76
N ALA A 65 5.67 1.30 -4.57
CA ALA A 65 5.20 2.24 -5.58
C ALA A 65 6.25 3.32 -5.90
N GLY A 66 6.97 3.82 -4.89
CA GLY A 66 8.11 4.73 -5.08
C GLY A 66 9.27 4.07 -5.84
N ILE A 67 9.63 2.83 -5.50
CA ILE A 67 10.65 2.05 -6.22
C ILE A 67 10.24 1.87 -7.69
N LEU A 68 8.97 1.57 -7.96
CA LEU A 68 8.46 1.45 -9.33
C LEU A 68 8.70 2.73 -10.16
N LEU A 69 8.49 3.91 -9.58
CA LEU A 69 8.76 5.19 -10.25
C LEU A 69 10.26 5.37 -10.57
N VAL A 70 11.13 5.01 -9.63
CA VAL A 70 12.59 5.07 -9.83
C VAL A 70 13.03 4.12 -10.95
N VAL A 71 12.54 2.88 -10.94
CA VAL A 71 12.84 1.88 -11.97
C VAL A 71 12.34 2.32 -13.34
N ALA A 72 11.13 2.88 -13.42
CA ALA A 72 10.59 3.40 -14.67
C ALA A 72 11.48 4.53 -15.25
N ASN A 73 11.97 5.45 -14.42
CA ASN A 73 12.90 6.49 -14.87
C ASN A 73 14.27 5.93 -15.26
N ALA A 74 14.79 4.93 -14.53
CA ALA A 74 16.02 4.26 -14.91
C ALA A 74 15.90 3.58 -16.29
N LEU A 75 14.77 2.93 -16.58
CA LEU A 75 14.49 2.35 -17.90
C LEU A 75 14.49 3.42 -18.99
N ILE A 76 13.93 4.62 -18.75
CA ILE A 76 14.00 5.72 -19.71
C ILE A 76 15.45 6.06 -20.05
N LEU A 77 16.30 6.24 -19.03
CA LEU A 77 17.70 6.61 -19.22
C LEU A 77 18.49 5.51 -19.96
N LEU A 78 18.24 4.23 -19.63
CA LEU A 78 18.93 3.09 -20.24
C LEU A 78 18.52 2.81 -21.70
N LEU A 79 17.27 3.12 -22.08
CA LEU A 79 16.72 2.83 -23.42
C LEU A 79 16.90 3.96 -24.45
N GLY A 80 17.65 5.02 -24.10
CA GLY A 80 17.99 6.12 -25.02
C GLY A 80 17.36 7.47 -24.68
N GLY A 81 16.83 7.64 -23.46
CA GLY A 81 16.32 8.92 -22.96
C GLY A 81 14.89 9.24 -23.39
N TYR A 82 14.40 10.42 -22.99
CA TYR A 82 12.99 10.81 -23.08
C TYR A 82 12.45 11.12 -24.49
N ARG A 83 13.31 11.06 -25.53
CA ARG A 83 12.97 11.55 -26.88
C ARG A 83 12.37 10.49 -27.81
N GLY A 84 12.64 9.21 -27.55
CA GLY A 84 12.26 8.11 -28.46
C GLY A 84 10.85 7.57 -28.18
N PRO A 85 9.96 7.43 -29.18
CA PRO A 85 8.64 6.82 -28.99
C PRO A 85 8.68 5.39 -28.44
N HIS A 86 9.70 4.61 -28.81
CA HIS A 86 9.89 3.23 -28.34
C HIS A 86 10.11 3.16 -26.82
N VAL A 87 10.81 4.14 -26.24
CA VAL A 87 11.03 4.23 -24.79
C VAL A 87 9.71 4.40 -24.06
N TRP A 88 8.84 5.28 -24.56
CA TRP A 88 7.53 5.53 -23.98
C TRP A 88 6.62 4.33 -24.05
N VAL A 89 6.62 3.58 -25.17
CA VAL A 89 5.86 2.32 -25.28
C VAL A 89 6.27 1.35 -24.17
N VAL A 90 7.58 1.09 -24.01
CA VAL A 90 8.08 0.16 -23.00
C VAL A 90 7.74 0.65 -21.58
N VAL A 91 8.00 1.92 -21.29
CA VAL A 91 7.84 2.49 -19.95
C VAL A 91 6.38 2.56 -19.54
N ILE A 92 5.48 2.98 -20.44
CA ILE A 92 4.04 3.02 -20.16
C ILE A 92 3.50 1.61 -19.92
N THR A 93 3.85 0.63 -20.76
CA THR A 93 3.40 -0.75 -20.59
C THR A 93 3.90 -1.35 -19.28
N TYR A 94 5.19 -1.19 -18.96
CA TYR A 94 5.77 -1.66 -17.71
C TYR A 94 5.11 -1.00 -16.49
N PHE A 95 5.04 0.34 -16.49
CA PHE A 95 4.50 1.09 -15.37
C PHE A 95 3.04 0.75 -15.13
N THR A 96 2.20 0.73 -16.17
CA THR A 96 0.77 0.45 -16.02
C THR A 96 0.51 -0.96 -15.50
N PHE A 97 1.21 -1.98 -16.01
CA PHE A 97 1.04 -3.36 -15.53
C PHE A 97 1.40 -3.50 -14.04
N CYS A 98 2.58 -3.03 -13.64
CA CYS A 98 3.01 -3.09 -12.25
C CYS A 98 2.14 -2.22 -11.33
N HIS A 99 1.76 -1.02 -11.77
CA HIS A 99 0.88 -0.12 -11.04
C HIS A 99 -0.50 -0.74 -10.80
N SER A 100 -1.11 -1.33 -11.84
CA SER A 100 -2.40 -2.01 -11.72
C SER A 100 -2.37 -3.15 -10.70
N MET A 101 -1.28 -3.92 -10.61
CA MET A 101 -1.12 -4.93 -9.56
C MET A 101 -1.10 -4.32 -8.15
N LEU A 102 -0.37 -3.22 -7.97
CA LEU A 102 -0.30 -2.51 -6.68
C LEU A 102 -1.68 -1.95 -6.27
N VAL A 103 -2.45 -1.43 -7.23
CA VAL A 103 -3.83 -0.98 -7.02
C VAL A 103 -4.73 -2.14 -6.63
N MET A 104 -4.64 -3.27 -7.34
CA MET A 104 -5.43 -4.47 -7.03
C MET A 104 -5.13 -5.01 -5.64
N PHE A 105 -3.86 -5.05 -5.23
CA PHE A 105 -3.49 -5.44 -3.87
C PHE A 105 -4.03 -4.47 -2.82
N GLY A 106 -4.03 -3.17 -3.08
CA GLY A 106 -4.65 -2.16 -2.21
C GLY A 106 -6.16 -2.32 -2.09
N ALA A 107 -6.86 -2.54 -3.20
CA ALA A 107 -8.30 -2.75 -3.21
C ALA A 107 -8.67 -4.02 -2.43
N TYR A 108 -7.88 -5.08 -2.57
CA TYR A 108 -8.07 -6.29 -1.78
C TYR A 108 -7.73 -6.08 -0.30
N GLY A 109 -6.67 -5.34 0.02
CA GLY A 109 -6.33 -4.94 1.39
C GLY A 109 -7.43 -4.13 2.05
N LEU A 110 -8.02 -3.17 1.33
CA LEU A 110 -9.17 -2.39 1.76
C LEU A 110 -10.39 -3.29 2.04
N SER A 111 -10.69 -4.24 1.15
CA SER A 111 -11.77 -5.21 1.37
C SER A 111 -11.56 -6.03 2.65
N LYS A 112 -10.32 -6.47 2.91
CA LYS A 112 -9.96 -7.20 4.13
C LYS A 112 -10.07 -6.31 5.38
N ALA A 113 -9.66 -5.05 5.30
CA ALA A 113 -9.80 -4.08 6.38
C ALA A 113 -11.29 -3.83 6.73
N MET A 114 -12.15 -3.68 5.72
CA MET A 114 -13.60 -3.54 5.90
C MET A 114 -14.24 -4.80 6.50
N ALA A 115 -13.67 -5.97 6.24
CA ALA A 115 -14.09 -7.23 6.86
C ALA A 115 -13.49 -7.46 8.27
N GLY A 116 -12.67 -6.55 8.79
CA GLY A 116 -12.00 -6.69 10.08
C GLY A 116 -10.93 -7.79 10.10
N GLN A 117 -10.35 -8.13 8.95
CA GLN A 117 -9.41 -9.23 8.80
C GLN A 117 -8.00 -8.71 8.53
N CYS A 118 -7.02 -9.18 9.30
CA CYS A 118 -5.63 -8.89 9.01
C CYS A 118 -5.25 -9.43 7.62
N TRP A 119 -4.35 -8.73 6.95
CA TRP A 119 -3.92 -9.05 5.59
C TRP A 119 -2.45 -8.71 5.40
N ARG A 120 -1.78 -9.54 4.60
CA ARG A 120 -0.39 -9.35 4.18
C ARG A 120 -0.31 -9.37 2.67
N TYR A 121 0.31 -8.36 2.07
CA TYR A 121 0.50 -8.36 0.63
C TYR A 121 1.44 -9.51 0.21
N PRO A 122 1.09 -10.30 -0.84
CA PRO A 122 1.82 -11.53 -1.18
C PRO A 122 3.31 -11.36 -1.46
N LEU A 123 3.72 -10.26 -2.10
CA LEU A 123 5.10 -10.04 -2.55
C LEU A 123 5.83 -8.90 -1.81
N ILE A 124 5.08 -7.89 -1.37
CA ILE A 124 5.62 -6.64 -0.85
C ILE A 124 5.28 -6.42 0.62
N GLY A 125 4.61 -7.39 1.24
CA GLY A 125 4.04 -7.26 2.57
C GLY A 125 5.03 -7.54 3.70
N ARG A 126 5.05 -6.66 4.70
CA ARG A 126 5.81 -6.86 5.94
C ARG A 126 5.18 -7.99 6.79
N PRO A 127 5.95 -8.61 7.70
CA PRO A 127 5.39 -9.58 8.65
C PRO A 127 4.24 -8.99 9.46
N LEU A 128 3.24 -9.82 9.77
CA LEU A 128 2.08 -9.40 10.57
C LEU A 128 2.50 -9.19 12.04
N PRO A 129 1.87 -8.24 12.75
CA PRO A 129 2.10 -8.04 14.18
C PRO A 129 1.55 -9.22 15.00
N ALA A 130 2.12 -9.45 16.18
CA ALA A 130 1.61 -10.46 17.12
C ALA A 130 0.13 -10.18 17.46
N GLY A 131 -0.71 -11.21 17.43
CA GLY A 131 -2.17 -11.07 17.57
C GLY A 131 -2.93 -10.89 16.25
N CYS A 132 -2.24 -10.56 15.15
CA CYS A 132 -2.74 -10.70 13.78
C CYS A 132 -2.17 -11.99 13.17
N GLY A 133 -2.75 -13.14 13.51
CA GLY A 133 -2.32 -14.43 12.98
C GLY A 133 -3.51 -15.37 12.84
N GLU A 134 -3.74 -15.79 11.59
CA GLU A 134 -4.63 -16.83 11.05
C GLU A 134 -5.93 -17.14 11.83
N GLY A 135 -7.05 -16.75 11.23
CA GLY A 135 -8.29 -17.50 11.41
C GLY A 135 -8.20 -18.85 10.73
#